data_AF-A0A8J6IV03-F1
#
_entry.id   AF-A0A8J6IV03-F1
#
_cell.length_a   1.000
_cell.length_b   1.000
_cell.length_c   1.000
_cell.angle_alpha   90.00
_cell.angle_beta   90.00
_cell.angle_gamma   90.00
#
_symmetry.space_group_name_H-M   'P 1'
#
loop_
_entity.id
_entity.type
_entity.pdbx_description
1 polymer ?
#
loop_
_entity_poly.entity_id
_entity_poly.type
_entity_poly.pdbx_seq_one_letter_code
_entity_poly.pdbx_strand_id
1 'polypeptide(L)' 'MANTNALEKNKQIRFVPKMENYYTSLTYEGMTPPSKNKVQSVDDLKRKYAR' A
#
# COMPACT_ATOMS: atom_id res chain seq x y z
N MET A 1 21.76 26.51 -27.46
CA MET A 1 21.74 25.40 -26.48
C MET A 1 20.30 24.94 -26.33
N ALA A 2 19.97 23.74 -26.79
CA ALA A 2 18.59 23.23 -26.72
C ALA A 2 18.29 22.77 -25.29
N ASN A 3 17.36 23.46 -24.62
CA ASN A 3 16.87 23.07 -23.31
C ASN A 3 15.94 21.85 -23.45
N THR A 4 16.44 20.67 -23.09
CA THR A 4 15.71 19.39 -23.12
C THR A 4 14.79 19.18 -21.92
N ASN A 5 14.22 20.25 -21.35
CA ASN A 5 13.35 20.16 -20.16
C ASN A 5 11.86 19.95 -20.47
N ALA A 6 11.50 19.69 -21.72
CA ALA A 6 10.11 19.63 -22.18
C ALA A 6 9.58 18.19 -22.42
N LEU A 7 10.05 17.20 -21.66
CA LEU A 7 9.65 15.78 -21.84
C LEU A 7 9.20 15.03 -20.58
N GLU A 8 8.90 15.71 -19.48
CA GLU A 8 8.12 15.10 -18.38
C GLU A 8 6.62 15.23 -18.71
N LYS A 9 6.23 14.63 -19.85
CA LYS A 9 4.84 14.54 -20.31
C LYS A 9 4.04 13.72 -19.30
N ASN A 10 3.08 14.36 -18.63
CA ASN A 10 1.81 13.76 -18.19
C ASN A 10 1.89 12.36 -17.53
N LYS A 11 2.84 12.13 -16.62
CA LYS A 11 2.76 10.95 -15.76
C LYS A 11 1.63 11.20 -14.78
N GLN A 12 0.42 10.68 -15.08
CA GLN A 12 -0.69 10.71 -14.14
C GLN A 12 -0.16 10.21 -12.80
N ILE A 13 -0.06 11.10 -11.82
CA ILE A 13 0.41 10.77 -10.48
C ILE A 13 -0.70 9.91 -9.87
N ARG A 14 -0.61 8.60 -10.10
CA ARG A 14 -1.53 7.66 -9.48
C ARG A 14 -1.26 7.71 -7.99
N PHE A 15 -2.32 7.75 -7.20
CA PHE A 15 -2.20 7.59 -5.77
C PHE A 15 -1.62 6.22 -5.47
N VAL A 16 -0.42 6.20 -4.89
CA VAL A 16 0.21 4.99 -4.36
C VAL A 16 0.23 5.15 -2.84
N PRO A 17 -0.61 4.40 -2.10
CA PRO A 17 -0.61 4.48 -0.66
C PRO A 17 0.74 4.00 -0.12
N LYS A 18 1.27 4.77 0.83
CA LYS A 18 2.45 4.39 1.60
C LYS A 18 2.05 3.38 2.67
N MET A 19 2.69 2.21 2.70
CA MET A 19 2.37 1.18 3.69
C MET A 19 2.66 1.66 5.12
N GLU A 20 3.61 2.58 5.28
CA GLU A 20 3.89 3.24 6.56
C GLU A 20 2.65 3.92 7.12
N ASN A 21 1.88 4.61 6.28
CA ASN A 21 0.65 5.30 6.70
C ASN A 21 -0.42 4.29 7.15
N TYR A 22 -0.50 3.14 6.49
CA TYR A 22 -1.40 2.05 6.92
C TYR A 22 -1.04 1.56 8.32
N TYR A 23 0.24 1.30 8.58
CA TYR A 23 0.68 0.85 9.91
C TYR A 23 0.49 1.92 10.98
N THR A 24 0.79 3.20 10.68
CA THR A 24 0.53 4.31 11.60
C THR A 24 -0.96 4.41 11.95
N SER A 25 -1.85 4.28 10.96
CA SER A 25 -3.29 4.31 11.19
C SER A 25 -3.75 3.18 12.12
N LEU A 26 -3.25 1.95 11.92
CA LEU A 26 -3.53 0.83 12.82
C LEU A 26 -3.12 1.13 14.27
N THR A 27 -1.96 1.76 14.47
CA THR A 27 -1.48 2.07 15.84
C THR A 27 -2.37 3.09 16.56
N TYR A 28 -2.92 4.07 15.85
CA TYR A 28 -3.87 5.03 16.44
C TYR A 28 -5.20 4.38 16.84
N GLU A 29 -5.60 3.33 16.13
CA GLU A 29 -6.80 2.55 16.44
C GLU A 29 -6.56 1.47 17.50
N GLY A 30 -5.34 1.39 18.05
CA GLY A 30 -4.96 0.37 19.04
C GLY A 30 -4.78 -1.04 18.45
N MET A 31 -4.67 -1.16 17.13
CA MET A 31 -4.42 -2.44 16.44
C MET A 31 -2.94 -2.71 16.28
N THR A 32 -2.56 -4.00 16.35
CA THR A 32 -1.18 -4.43 16.13
C THR A 32 -0.91 -4.72 14.66
N PRO A 33 0.21 -4.24 14.09
CA PRO A 33 0.58 -4.56 12.71
C PRO A 33 0.72 -6.07 12.50
N PRO A 34 0.28 -6.59 11.33
CA PRO A 34 0.44 -8.01 11.03
C PRO A 34 1.92 -8.40 10.99
N SER A 35 2.25 -9.55 11.58
CA SER A 35 3.61 -10.09 11.59
C SER A 35 4.08 -10.42 10.17
N LYS A 36 5.32 -10.01 9.83
CA LYS A 36 5.96 -10.28 8.53
C LYS A 36 6.05 -11.77 8.19
N ASN A 37 5.96 -12.65 9.19
CA ASN A 37 6.15 -14.09 9.02
C ASN A 37 4.88 -14.83 8.57
N LYS A 38 3.75 -14.14 8.42
CA LYS A 38 2.48 -14.76 8.06
C LYS A 38 1.92 -14.11 6.79
N VAL A 39 2.39 -14.58 5.65
CA VAL A 39 1.79 -14.23 4.36
C VAL A 39 0.46 -15.00 4.28
N GLN A 40 -0.65 -14.28 4.38
CA GLN A 40 -1.98 -14.82 4.11
C GLN A 40 -2.53 -14.11 2.88
N SER A 41 -2.99 -14.86 1.89
CA SER A 41 -3.69 -14.25 0.77
C SER A 41 -5.10 -13.83 1.20
N VAL A 42 -5.69 -12.89 0.46
CA VAL A 42 -7.09 -12.49 0.65
C VAL A 42 -8.02 -13.69 0.46
N ASP A 43 -7.70 -14.59 -0.47
CA ASP A 43 -8.51 -15.78 -0.74
C ASP A 43 -8.43 -16.80 0.41
N ASP A 44 -7.27 -16.97 1.03
CA ASP A 44 -7.13 -17.83 2.21
C ASP A 44 -7.91 -17.28 3.41
N LEU A 45 -7.89 -15.96 3.60
CA LEU A 45 -8.68 -15.30 4.64
C LEU A 45 -10.18 -15.51 4.39
N LYS A 46 -10.65 -15.28 3.17
CA LYS A 46 -12.06 -15.52 2.79
C LYS A 46 -12.47 -16.97 3.06
N ARG A 47 -11.68 -17.95 2.63
CA ARG A 47 -11.97 -19.38 2.89
C ARG A 47 -12.02 -19.71 4.38
N LYS A 48 -11.11 -19.14 5.18
CA LYS A 48 -11.04 -19.41 6.62
C LYS A 48 -12.27 -18.90 7.37
N TYR A 49 -12.73 -17.70 7.03
CA TYR A 49 -13.81 -17.00 7.76
C TYR A 49 -15.19 -17.12 7.10
N ALA A 50 -15.30 -17.74 5.92
CA ALA A 50 -16.60 -18.05 5.29
C ALA A 50 -17.30 -19.25 5.94
N ARG A 51 -16.62 -19.96 6.84
CA ARG A 51 -17.21 -20.97 7.73
C ARG A 51 -17.89 -20.28 8.90
#